data_AF-A0A1V6FW52-F1
#
_entry.id   AF-A0A1V6FW52-F1
#
_cell.length_a   1.000
_cell.length_b   1.000
_cell.length_c   1.000
_cell.angle_alpha   90.00
_cell.angle_beta   90.00
_cell.angle_gamma   90.00
#
_symmetry.space_group_name_H-M   'P 1'
#
loop_
_entity.id
_entity.type
_entity.pdbx_description
1 polymer ?
#
loop_
_entity_poly.entity_id
_entity_poly.type
_entity_poly.pdbx_seq_one_letter_code
_entity_poly.pdbx_strand_id
1 'polypeptide(L)'
;MLPLHDTQVRLVLLNHVTTRLAEARPDELDAVGIGNEQLDRLRQLSALDLNRLAAMRTLTIGISLDGEALQAGLRTVALVREAKALELYFIRHGASTRLMSALFKIRRKLTLKFRRELGVCRPSGRVPLPQYATRERIYRVWRSIADPAPRVRYFQLHQAFLHLPIAVLEVVIRDFEEDT
;
A
#
# COMPACT_ATOMS: atom_id res chain seq x y z
N MET A 1 -12.76 24.13 1.08
CA MET A 1 -11.72 24.80 0.27
C MET A 1 -10.69 25.41 1.22
N LEU A 2 -9.42 25.03 1.09
CA LEU A 2 -8.32 25.56 1.91
C LEU A 2 -7.60 26.68 1.14
N PRO A 3 -7.53 27.94 1.65
CA PRO A 3 -6.88 29.03 0.95
C PRO A 3 -5.35 28.87 0.96
N LEU A 4 -4.72 29.27 -0.14
CA LEU A 4 -3.27 29.29 -0.28
C LEU A 4 -2.77 30.72 -0.22
N HIS A 5 -1.80 30.96 0.67
CA HIS A 5 -1.21 32.28 0.92
C HIS A 5 0.17 32.44 0.27
N ASP A 6 0.87 31.34 0.01
CA ASP A 6 2.20 31.36 -0.58
C ASP A 6 2.13 31.75 -2.07
N THR A 7 2.81 32.83 -2.43
CA THR A 7 2.83 33.38 -3.80
C THR A 7 3.40 32.40 -4.82
N GLN A 8 4.43 31.63 -4.46
CA GLN A 8 5.04 30.67 -5.38
C GLN A 8 4.09 29.51 -5.67
N VAL A 9 3.42 28.99 -4.65
CA VAL A 9 2.39 27.94 -4.82
C VAL A 9 1.23 28.46 -5.67
N ARG A 10 0.78 29.69 -5.43
CA ARG A 10 -0.28 30.35 -6.21
C ARG A 10 0.12 30.53 -7.67
N LEU A 11 1.36 30.94 -7.94
CA LEU A 11 1.89 31.08 -9.31
C LEU A 11 1.95 29.74 -10.04
N VAL A 12 2.44 28.69 -9.37
CA VAL A 12 2.46 27.33 -9.93
C VAL A 12 1.05 26.86 -10.28
N LEU A 13 0.07 27.12 -9.41
CA LEU A 13 -1.32 26.75 -9.67
C LEU A 13 -1.95 27.58 -10.80
N LEU A 14 -1.68 28.87 -10.89
CA LEU A 14 -2.16 29.69 -12.01
C LEU A 14 -1.58 29.20 -13.35
N ASN A 15 -0.29 28.86 -13.39
CA ASN A 15 0.34 28.23 -14.56
C ASN A 15 -0.24 26.85 -14.86
N HIS A 16 -0.56 26.05 -13.84
CA HIS A 16 -1.21 24.77 -14.02
C HIS A 16 -2.62 24.93 -14.61
N VAL A 17 -3.40 25.89 -14.09
CA VAL A 17 -4.74 26.25 -14.57
C VAL A 17 -4.68 26.71 -16.03
N THR A 18 -3.77 27.62 -16.40
CA THR A 18 -3.66 28.10 -17.79
C THR A 18 -3.29 27.00 -18.78
N THR A 19 -2.49 26.02 -18.37
CA THR A 19 -2.05 24.89 -19.22
C THR A 19 -3.04 23.74 -19.25
N ARG A 20 -3.55 23.26 -18.12
CA ARG A 20 -4.46 22.10 -18.05
C ARG A 20 -5.86 22.43 -18.54
N LEU A 21 -6.39 23.60 -18.20
CA LEU A 21 -7.72 24.01 -18.67
C LEU A 21 -7.70 24.51 -20.13
N ALA A 22 -6.52 24.51 -20.78
CA ALA A 22 -6.43 24.60 -22.24
C ALA A 22 -6.88 23.33 -22.95
N GLU A 23 -6.75 22.18 -22.27
CA GLU A 23 -7.06 20.86 -22.81
C GLU A 23 -8.31 20.24 -22.15
N ALA A 24 -8.89 20.93 -21.16
CA ALA A 24 -10.03 20.44 -20.39
C ALA A 24 -11.34 20.47 -21.19
N ARG A 25 -12.24 19.53 -20.87
CA ARG A 25 -13.58 19.47 -21.45
C ARG A 25 -14.45 20.62 -20.89
N PRO A 26 -15.46 21.11 -21.66
CA PRO A 26 -16.36 22.17 -21.21
C PRO A 26 -16.96 21.93 -19.81
N ASP A 27 -17.34 20.68 -19.52
CA ASP A 27 -17.97 20.29 -18.24
C ASP A 27 -17.03 20.46 -17.02
N GLU A 28 -15.71 20.40 -17.21
CA GLU A 28 -14.71 20.57 -16.14
C GLU A 28 -14.47 22.06 -15.82
N LEU A 29 -14.74 22.95 -16.77
CA LEU A 29 -14.57 24.40 -16.64
C LEU A 29 -15.68 25.02 -15.79
N ASP A 30 -16.93 24.58 -16.01
CA ASP A 30 -18.10 25.04 -15.27
C ASP A 30 -18.01 24.71 -13.77
N ALA A 31 -17.40 23.56 -13.44
CA ALA A 31 -17.21 23.14 -12.05
C ALA A 31 -16.20 24.01 -11.26
N VAL A 32 -15.29 24.70 -11.95
CA VAL A 32 -14.27 25.56 -11.34
C VAL A 32 -14.77 27.01 -11.20
N GLY A 33 -15.90 27.35 -11.83
CA GLY A 33 -16.47 28.70 -11.78
C GLY A 33 -15.64 29.75 -12.52
N ILE A 34 -14.76 29.31 -13.43
CA ILE A 34 -13.97 30.18 -14.31
C ILE A 34 -14.65 30.18 -15.68
N GLY A 35 -15.17 31.33 -16.11
CA GLY A 35 -15.73 31.46 -17.44
C GLY A 35 -14.66 31.37 -18.54
N ASN A 36 -15.01 30.84 -19.71
CA ASN A 36 -14.10 30.69 -20.85
C ASN A 36 -13.34 32.00 -21.20
N GLU A 37 -14.02 33.14 -21.15
CA GLU A 37 -13.42 34.45 -21.41
C GLU A 37 -12.31 34.84 -20.39
N GLN A 38 -12.50 34.48 -19.12
CA GLN A 38 -11.50 34.74 -18.07
C GLN A 38 -10.27 33.87 -18.28
N LEU A 39 -10.48 32.65 -18.77
CA LEU A 39 -9.42 31.70 -19.06
C LEU A 39 -8.59 32.12 -20.27
N ASP A 40 -9.24 32.60 -21.34
CA ASP A 40 -8.56 33.17 -22.49
C ASP A 40 -7.72 34.40 -22.12
N ARG A 41 -8.23 35.25 -21.23
CA ARG A 41 -7.46 36.38 -20.68
C ARG A 41 -6.26 35.91 -19.85
N LEU A 42 -6.43 34.89 -19.00
CA LEU A 42 -5.34 34.32 -18.22
C LEU A 42 -4.23 33.73 -19.12
N ARG A 43 -4.58 33.14 -20.27
CA ARG A 43 -3.62 32.61 -21.24
C ARG A 43 -2.79 33.71 -21.94
N GLN A 44 -3.35 34.90 -22.09
CA GLN A 44 -2.68 36.03 -22.74
C GLN A 44 -1.74 36.79 -21.78
N LEU A 45 -1.78 36.50 -20.48
CA LEU A 45 -0.93 37.17 -19.51
C LEU A 45 0.54 36.75 -19.66
N SER A 46 1.43 37.73 -19.53
CA SER A 46 2.86 37.48 -19.42
C SER A 46 3.20 36.77 -18.09
N ALA A 47 4.36 36.12 -18.01
CA ALA A 47 4.84 35.54 -16.76
C ALA A 47 4.94 36.57 -15.62
N LEU A 48 5.27 37.83 -15.96
CA LEU A 48 5.31 38.94 -15.00
C LEU A 48 3.92 39.27 -14.46
N ASP A 49 2.90 39.29 -15.33
CA ASP A 49 1.53 39.62 -14.94
C ASP A 49 0.87 38.47 -14.18
N LEU A 50 1.17 37.22 -14.52
CA LEU A 50 0.77 36.05 -13.72
C LEU A 50 1.37 36.10 -12.32
N ASN A 51 2.64 36.50 -12.19
CA ASN A 51 3.27 36.68 -10.87
C ASN A 51 2.62 37.82 -10.07
N ARG A 52 2.27 38.93 -10.72
CA ARG A 52 1.50 40.01 -10.09
C ARG A 52 0.14 39.51 -9.60
N LEU A 53 -0.58 38.76 -10.43
CA LEU A 53 -1.87 38.16 -10.08
C LEU A 53 -1.75 37.18 -8.91
N ALA A 54 -0.69 36.36 -8.89
CA ALA A 54 -0.38 35.47 -7.77
C ALA A 54 -0.14 36.24 -6.46
N ALA A 55 0.49 37.41 -6.52
CA ALA A 55 0.76 38.24 -5.34
C ALA A 55 -0.46 39.03 -4.82
N MET A 56 -1.55 39.14 -5.59
CA MET A 56 -2.75 39.86 -5.18
C MET A 56 -3.51 39.13 -4.07
N ARG A 57 -3.66 39.75 -2.90
CA ARG A 57 -4.38 39.18 -1.75
C ARG A 57 -5.90 39.08 -1.96
N THR A 58 -6.46 39.86 -2.88
CA THR A 58 -7.89 39.84 -3.21
C THR A 58 -8.31 38.60 -3.98
N LEU A 59 -7.38 37.98 -4.73
CA LEU A 59 -7.64 36.73 -5.42
C LEU A 59 -7.49 35.56 -4.45
N THR A 60 -8.57 34.81 -4.22
CA THR A 60 -8.53 33.59 -3.40
C THR A 60 -8.25 32.40 -4.30
N ILE A 61 -7.10 31.77 -4.12
CA ILE A 61 -6.77 30.49 -4.75
C ILE A 61 -6.74 29.47 -3.62
N GLY A 62 -7.47 28.37 -3.78
CA GLY A 62 -7.54 27.33 -2.79
C GLY A 62 -7.69 25.96 -3.40
N ILE A 63 -7.43 24.94 -2.60
CA ILE A 63 -7.59 23.54 -3.01
C ILE A 63 -8.91 23.04 -2.43
N SER A 64 -9.70 22.37 -3.27
CA SER A 64 -10.80 21.52 -2.83
C SER A 64 -10.32 20.08 -2.86
N LEU A 65 -10.57 19.36 -1.76
CA LEU A 65 -10.29 17.94 -1.67
C LEU A 65 -11.62 17.22 -1.52
N ASP A 66 -11.84 16.23 -2.37
CA ASP A 66 -12.88 15.24 -2.13
C ASP A 66 -12.45 14.37 -0.95
N GLY A 67 -13.04 14.64 0.22
CA GLY A 67 -12.73 13.91 1.46
C GLY A 67 -13.08 12.42 1.38
N GLU A 68 -14.14 12.06 0.64
CA GLU A 68 -14.55 10.67 0.49
C GLU A 68 -13.57 9.90 -0.40
N ALA A 69 -13.20 10.47 -1.55
CA ALA A 69 -12.20 9.89 -2.43
C ALA A 69 -10.83 9.81 -1.75
N LEU A 70 -10.44 10.83 -0.99
CA LEU A 70 -9.20 10.81 -0.21
C LEU A 70 -9.21 9.69 0.82
N GLN A 71 -10.30 9.54 1.59
CA GLN A 71 -10.42 8.48 2.59
C GLN A 71 -10.41 7.09 1.94
N ALA A 72 -11.05 6.92 0.78
CA ALA A 72 -10.97 5.68 0.01
C ALA A 72 -9.54 5.38 -0.47
N GLY A 73 -8.81 6.40 -0.96
CA GLY A 73 -7.41 6.30 -1.34
C GLY A 73 -6.51 5.89 -0.17
N LEU A 74 -6.68 6.54 0.99
CA LEU A 74 -5.93 6.22 2.21
C LEU A 74 -6.17 4.78 2.69
N ARG A 75 -7.43 4.31 2.66
CA ARG A 75 -7.76 2.91 2.97
C ARG A 75 -7.07 1.95 2.01
N THR A 76 -7.08 2.25 0.72
CA THR A 76 -6.40 1.42 -0.29
C THR A 76 -4.90 1.34 -0.03
N VAL A 77 -4.25 2.47 0.27
CA VAL A 77 -2.83 2.51 0.62
C VAL A 77 -2.53 1.70 1.88
N ALA A 78 -3.38 1.80 2.91
CA ALA A 78 -3.24 1.03 4.14
C ALA A 78 -3.30 -0.48 3.88
N LEU A 79 -4.27 -0.95 3.10
CA LEU A 79 -4.41 -2.37 2.74
C LEU A 79 -3.18 -2.89 1.97
N VAL A 80 -2.65 -2.11 1.02
CA VAL A 80 -1.43 -2.48 0.28
C VAL A 80 -0.22 -2.54 1.22
N ARG A 81 -0.12 -1.60 2.16
CA ARG A 81 0.96 -1.57 3.15
C ARG A 81 0.89 -2.78 4.08
N GLU A 82 -0.29 -3.13 4.59
CA GLU A 82 -0.51 -4.29 5.45
C GLU A 82 -0.18 -5.60 4.73
N ALA A 83 -0.60 -5.75 3.48
CA ALA A 83 -0.27 -6.91 2.66
C ALA A 83 1.25 -7.08 2.47
N LYS A 84 1.97 -5.98 2.20
CA LYS A 84 3.43 -5.98 2.11
C LYS A 84 4.11 -6.28 3.45
N ALA A 85 3.55 -5.78 4.56
CA ALA A 85 4.07 -6.07 5.88
C ALA A 85 3.97 -7.55 6.22
N LEU A 86 2.84 -8.20 5.91
CA LEU A 86 2.67 -9.64 6.06
C LEU A 86 3.65 -10.44 5.17
N GLU A 87 3.85 -10.02 3.93
CA GLU A 87 4.85 -10.65 3.06
C GLU A 87 6.25 -10.63 3.68
N LEU A 88 6.71 -9.44 4.09
CA LEU A 88 8.04 -9.27 4.70
C LEU A 88 8.16 -10.03 6.01
N TYR A 89 7.09 -10.06 6.82
CA TYR A 89 7.02 -10.85 8.04
C TYR A 89 7.28 -12.33 7.76
N PHE A 90 6.59 -12.91 6.78
CA PHE A 90 6.74 -14.32 6.46
C PHE A 90 8.16 -14.66 5.99
N ILE A 91 8.76 -13.78 5.18
CA ILE A 91 10.13 -13.95 4.71
C ILE A 91 11.11 -13.89 5.88
N ARG A 92 10.95 -12.91 6.78
CA ARG A 92 11.79 -12.72 7.98
C ARG A 92 11.71 -13.91 8.92
N HIS A 93 10.52 -14.49 9.10
CA HIS A 93 10.28 -15.64 9.98
C HIS A 93 10.42 -16.99 9.27
N GLY A 94 11.14 -17.04 8.16
CA GLY A 94 11.61 -18.29 7.56
C GLY A 94 10.54 -19.13 6.85
N ALA A 95 9.46 -18.51 6.38
CA ALA A 95 8.45 -19.18 5.56
C ALA A 95 9.09 -19.85 4.33
N SER A 96 8.59 -21.02 3.91
CA SER A 96 9.13 -21.75 2.77
C SER A 96 8.82 -21.04 1.44
N THR A 97 9.61 -21.30 0.39
CA THR A 97 9.31 -20.73 -0.94
C THR A 97 8.00 -21.30 -1.52
N ARG A 98 7.60 -22.50 -1.11
CA ARG A 98 6.31 -23.10 -1.47
C ARG A 98 5.17 -22.30 -0.84
N LEU A 99 5.24 -22.04 0.47
CA LEU A 99 4.25 -21.23 1.19
C LEU A 99 4.15 -19.81 0.63
N MET A 100 5.30 -19.17 0.35
CA MET A 100 5.32 -17.84 -0.27
C MET A 100 4.64 -17.84 -1.64
N SER A 101 4.84 -18.88 -2.45
CA SER A 101 4.16 -19.02 -3.74
C SER A 101 2.66 -19.30 -3.58
N ALA A 102 2.27 -20.13 -2.62
CA ALA A 102 0.88 -20.50 -2.38
C ALA A 102 0.06 -19.30 -1.89
N LEU A 103 0.56 -18.63 -0.84
CA LEU A 103 -0.15 -17.56 -0.13
C LEU A 103 0.01 -16.20 -0.79
N PHE A 104 1.20 -15.84 -1.26
CA PHE A 104 1.51 -14.49 -1.75
C PHE A 104 1.76 -14.42 -3.26
N LYS A 105 1.71 -15.56 -3.97
CA LYS A 105 2.01 -15.66 -5.42
C LYS A 105 3.43 -15.19 -5.77
N ILE A 106 4.36 -15.26 -4.82
CA ILE A 106 5.74 -14.84 -5.00
C ILE A 106 6.57 -16.02 -5.51
N ARG A 107 7.24 -15.81 -6.65
CA ARG A 107 8.12 -16.82 -7.24
C ARG A 107 9.36 -17.04 -6.37
N ARG A 108 9.88 -18.27 -6.38
CA ARG A 108 11.10 -18.68 -5.65
C ARG A 108 12.28 -17.71 -5.80
N LYS A 109 12.59 -17.27 -7.03
CA LYS A 109 13.72 -16.35 -7.30
C LYS A 109 13.57 -15.03 -6.53
N LEU A 110 12.35 -14.50 -6.46
CA LEU A 110 12.05 -13.25 -5.77
C LEU A 110 12.09 -13.44 -4.25
N THR A 111 11.55 -14.53 -3.71
CA THR A 111 11.70 -14.87 -2.28
C THR A 111 13.17 -14.97 -1.86
N LEU A 112 14.03 -15.60 -2.67
CA LEU A 112 15.46 -15.70 -2.39
C LEU A 112 16.20 -14.36 -2.51
N LYS A 113 15.72 -13.45 -3.36
CA LYS A 113 16.22 -12.06 -3.43
C LYS A 113 15.89 -11.32 -2.13
N PHE A 114 14.61 -11.31 -1.72
CA PHE A 114 14.18 -10.64 -0.49
C PHE A 114 14.86 -11.18 0.76
N ARG A 115 15.08 -12.50 0.85
CA ARG A 115 15.85 -13.08 1.98
C ARG A 115 17.27 -12.53 2.05
N ARG A 116 17.96 -12.41 0.91
CA ARG A 116 19.31 -11.85 0.83
C ARG A 116 19.32 -10.38 1.25
N GLU A 117 18.35 -9.59 0.78
CA GLU A 117 18.21 -8.18 1.13
C GLU A 117 17.91 -7.97 2.63
N LEU A 118 17.14 -8.88 3.24
CA LEU A 118 16.82 -8.84 4.67
C LEU A 118 17.88 -9.51 5.56
N GLY A 119 18.95 -10.06 5.00
CA GLY A 119 19.98 -10.79 5.75
C GLY A 119 19.47 -12.10 6.38
N VAL A 120 18.37 -12.65 5.89
CA VAL A 120 17.73 -13.85 6.45
C VAL A 120 18.28 -15.09 5.74
N CYS A 121 19.08 -15.87 6.44
CA CYS A 121 19.55 -17.16 5.95
C CYS A 121 18.63 -18.29 6.43
N ARG A 122 18.19 -19.15 5.51
CA ARG A 122 17.49 -20.40 5.86
C ARG A 122 18.38 -21.58 5.49
N PRO A 123 18.62 -22.54 6.40
CA PRO A 123 19.30 -23.78 6.06
C PRO A 123 18.63 -24.48 4.88
N SER A 124 19.44 -24.99 3.95
CA SER A 124 18.97 -25.86 2.89
C SER A 124 18.53 -27.21 3.47
N GLY A 125 17.51 -27.82 2.87
CA GLY A 125 17.03 -29.15 3.25
C GLY A 125 15.71 -29.19 4.02
N ARG A 126 15.41 -30.37 4.57
CA ARG A 126 14.21 -30.66 5.34
C ARG A 126 14.24 -29.90 6.66
N VAL A 127 13.08 -29.37 7.03
CA VAL A 127 12.92 -28.68 8.32
C VAL A 127 12.85 -29.73 9.42
N PRO A 128 13.62 -29.60 10.52
CA PRO A 128 13.50 -30.52 11.64
C PRO A 128 12.11 -30.36 12.25
N LEU A 129 11.40 -31.47 12.38
CA LEU A 129 10.08 -31.46 12.98
C LEU A 129 10.18 -31.41 14.51
N PRO A 130 9.32 -30.65 15.19
CA PRO A 130 9.32 -30.59 16.65
C PRO A 130 8.83 -31.91 17.25
N GLN A 131 8.92 -32.06 18.57
CA GLN A 131 8.41 -33.24 19.27
C GLN A 131 6.89 -33.39 19.05
N TYR A 132 6.39 -34.62 19.12
CA TYR A 132 4.99 -34.94 18.83
C TYR A 132 3.99 -34.11 19.66
N ALA A 133 4.23 -33.95 20.97
CA ALA A 133 3.39 -33.13 21.84
C ALA A 133 3.25 -31.66 21.37
N THR A 134 4.36 -31.08 20.86
CA THR A 134 4.34 -29.73 20.28
C THR A 134 3.57 -29.70 18.97
N ARG A 135 3.67 -30.75 18.14
CA ARG A 135 2.90 -30.85 16.89
C ARG A 135 1.41 -30.90 17.13
N GLU A 136 0.94 -31.71 18.08
CA GLU A 136 -0.47 -31.72 18.48
C GLU A 136 -0.93 -30.34 18.96
N ARG A 137 -0.12 -29.67 19.79
CA ARG A 137 -0.46 -28.33 20.29
C ARG A 137 -0.60 -27.33 19.14
N ILE A 138 0.31 -27.37 18.17
CA ILE A 138 0.22 -26.55 16.94
C ILE A 138 -1.10 -26.84 16.22
N TYR A 139 -1.45 -28.10 16.02
CA TYR A 139 -2.67 -28.50 15.32
C TYR A 139 -3.94 -28.05 16.05
N ARG A 140 -4.00 -28.20 17.38
CA ARG A 140 -5.12 -27.70 18.20
C ARG A 140 -5.30 -26.19 18.07
N VAL A 141 -4.20 -25.43 18.11
CA VAL A 141 -4.25 -23.97 17.90
C VAL A 141 -4.70 -23.64 16.48
N TRP A 142 -4.17 -24.33 15.46
CA TRP A 142 -4.59 -24.14 14.07
C TRP A 142 -6.10 -24.33 13.86
N ARG A 143 -6.69 -25.35 14.51
CA ARG A 143 -8.13 -25.62 14.48
C ARG A 143 -8.95 -24.57 15.22
N SER A 144 -8.40 -23.93 16.25
CA SER A 144 -9.07 -22.87 17.00
C SER A 144 -9.13 -21.53 16.25
N ILE A 145 -8.24 -21.32 15.27
CA ILE A 145 -8.21 -20.09 14.48
C ILE A 145 -9.29 -20.14 13.40
N ALA A 146 -10.35 -19.33 13.59
CA ALA A 146 -11.52 -19.25 12.72
C ALA A 146 -11.38 -18.28 11.52
N ASP A 147 -10.26 -17.57 11.40
CA ASP A 147 -10.08 -16.58 10.33
C ASP A 147 -10.09 -17.26 8.94
N PRO A 148 -10.89 -16.80 7.96
CA PRO A 148 -10.96 -17.43 6.64
C PRO A 148 -9.71 -17.16 5.78
N ALA A 149 -8.94 -16.11 6.06
CA ALA A 149 -7.78 -15.72 5.26
C ALA A 149 -6.54 -16.52 5.67
N PRO A 150 -6.01 -17.42 4.81
CA PRO A 150 -4.91 -18.30 5.21
C PRO A 150 -3.65 -17.55 5.67
N ARG A 151 -3.37 -16.38 5.07
CA ARG A 151 -2.24 -15.51 5.47
C ARG A 151 -2.37 -15.08 6.94
N VAL A 152 -3.57 -14.68 7.35
CA VAL A 152 -3.83 -14.21 8.72
C VAL A 152 -3.81 -15.40 9.67
N ARG A 153 -4.34 -16.55 9.28
CA ARG A 153 -4.26 -17.78 10.09
C ARG A 153 -2.81 -18.19 10.39
N TYR A 154 -1.96 -18.25 9.37
CA TYR A 154 -0.54 -18.58 9.54
C TYR A 154 0.20 -17.54 10.37
N PHE A 155 -0.14 -16.25 10.22
CA PHE A 155 0.40 -15.18 11.06
C PHE A 155 0.03 -15.38 12.52
N GLN A 156 -1.26 -15.56 12.83
CA GLN A 156 -1.75 -15.79 14.20
C GLN A 156 -1.15 -17.06 14.82
N LEU A 157 -1.03 -18.13 14.04
CA LEU A 157 -0.37 -19.35 14.50
C LEU A 157 1.10 -19.08 14.85
N HIS A 158 1.83 -18.36 14.00
CA HIS A 158 3.21 -18.03 14.29
C HIS A 158 3.34 -17.09 15.51
N GLN A 159 2.39 -16.19 15.75
CA GLN A 159 2.35 -15.40 16.98
C GLN A 159 2.24 -16.28 18.24
N ALA A 160 1.56 -17.43 18.18
CA ALA A 160 1.51 -18.38 19.28
C ALA A 160 2.81 -19.22 19.42
N PHE A 161 3.62 -19.30 18.37
CA PHE A 161 4.84 -20.12 18.31
C PHE A 161 6.04 -19.35 17.73
N LEU A 162 6.34 -18.15 18.25
CA LEU A 162 7.37 -17.24 17.73
C LEU A 162 8.79 -17.83 17.63
N HIS A 163 9.07 -18.88 18.40
CA HIS A 163 10.36 -19.56 18.42
C HIS A 163 10.53 -20.58 17.27
N LEU A 164 9.44 -20.93 16.57
CA LEU A 164 9.46 -21.86 15.44
C LEU A 164 9.36 -21.07 14.14
N PRO A 165 10.20 -21.36 13.12
CA PRO A 165 10.06 -20.72 11.83
C PRO A 165 8.75 -21.17 11.17
N ILE A 166 8.15 -20.28 10.37
CA ILE A 166 6.86 -20.53 9.71
C ILE A 166 6.88 -21.80 8.85
N ALA A 167 8.05 -22.16 8.28
CA ALA A 167 8.19 -23.40 7.54
C ALA A 167 8.01 -24.67 8.39
N VAL A 168 8.29 -24.66 9.70
CA VAL A 168 7.96 -25.78 10.60
C VAL A 168 6.45 -25.91 10.69
N LEU A 169 5.76 -24.79 10.95
CA LEU A 169 4.31 -24.75 11.12
C LEU A 169 3.59 -25.25 9.87
N GLU A 170 4.06 -24.84 8.68
CA GLU A 170 3.55 -25.33 7.39
C GLU A 170 3.66 -26.85 7.26
N VAL A 171 4.80 -27.45 7.62
CA VAL A 171 4.97 -28.91 7.49
C VAL A 171 4.05 -29.62 8.47
N VAL A 172 4.01 -29.18 9.73
CA VAL A 172 3.13 -29.81 10.75
C VAL A 172 1.68 -29.77 10.32
N ILE A 173 1.16 -28.62 9.87
CA ILE A 173 -0.24 -28.51 9.43
C ILE A 173 -0.52 -29.45 8.27
N ARG A 174 0.37 -29.48 7.27
CA ARG A 174 0.19 -30.34 6.10
C ARG A 174 0.19 -31.82 6.48
N ASP A 175 1.11 -32.25 7.34
CA ASP A 175 1.18 -33.64 7.79
C ASP A 175 -0.16 -34.06 8.45
N PHE A 176 -0.76 -33.21 9.30
CA PHE A 176 -2.08 -33.49 9.89
C PHE A 176 -3.25 -33.41 8.90
N GLU A 177 -3.18 -32.53 7.89
CA GLU A 177 -4.20 -32.45 6.83
C GLU A 177 -4.12 -33.62 5.85
N GLU A 178 -2.96 -34.26 5.71
CA GLU A 178 -2.78 -35.49 4.92
C GLU A 178 -3.23 -36.76 5.69
N ASP A 179 -3.19 -36.73 7.02
CA ASP A 179 -3.62 -37.82 7.92
C ASP A 179 -5.13 -37.82 8.25
N THR A 180 -5.89 -36.80 7.83
CA THR A 180 -7.34 -36.63 8.12
C THR A 180 -8.19 -36.80 6.87
#